data_AF-A0A165LX94-F1
#
_entry.id   AF-A0A165LX94-F1
#
_cell.length_a   1.000
_cell.length_b   1.000
_cell.length_c   1.000
_cell.angle_alpha   90.00
_cell.angle_beta   90.00
_cell.angle_gamma   90.00
#
_symmetry.space_group_name_H-M   'P 1'
#
loop_
_entity.id
_entity.type
_entity.pdbx_description
1 polymer ?
#
loop_
_entity_poly.entity_id
_entity_poly.type
_entity_poly.pdbx_seq_one_letter_code
_entity_poly.pdbx_strand_id
1 'polypeptide(L)'
;MAVTTVSPKAKNLRALAAAKDKATPTRAKKTPAKEAAARDAFDMQELRDQLAAAQAELSAVKAKEGPQRRKALAEINAAVQEDEDNDTVRIERPKGSAGDGFKLRQVMGLGDKVARYRRIQRTIRRCIDKAGLRDDAPFRTQDIGKLGNVYKARPHAREKHPYLRRFVNDWATAEFVKMLLKNRRAQLTRRTRRESAADDVDMENDDF
;
A
#
# COMPACT_ATOMS: atom_id res chain seq x y z
N MET A 1 21.11 15.83 37.71
CA MET A 1 21.60 14.61 37.04
C MET A 1 21.09 14.65 35.61
N ALA A 2 21.96 14.93 34.64
CA ALA A 2 21.63 15.00 33.22
C ALA A 2 22.67 14.19 32.44
N VAL A 3 22.22 13.30 31.55
CA VAL A 3 22.99 12.87 30.38
C VAL A 3 22.05 12.80 29.18
N THR A 4 22.62 13.16 28.05
CA THR A 4 22.08 13.83 26.89
C THR A 4 22.10 12.90 25.68
N THR A 5 21.34 13.29 24.66
CA THR A 5 21.29 12.78 23.28
C THR A 5 22.60 12.94 22.47
N VAL A 6 22.62 12.25 21.31
CA VAL A 6 23.35 12.51 20.04
C VAL A 6 24.65 11.72 19.82
N SER A 7 24.73 11.03 18.66
CA SER A 7 25.99 10.56 18.06
C SER A 7 26.10 11.07 16.61
N PRO A 8 27.12 11.90 16.30
CA PRO A 8 27.53 12.25 14.94
C PRO A 8 28.95 11.74 14.61
N LYS A 9 29.27 11.77 13.30
CA LYS A 9 30.59 11.82 12.62
C LYS A 9 31.87 11.82 13.50
N ALA A 10 32.89 11.06 13.07
CA ALA A 10 34.16 11.58 12.51
C ALA A 10 35.39 10.68 12.75
N LYS A 11 36.24 10.59 11.71
CA LYS A 11 37.72 10.63 11.73
C LYS A 11 38.46 9.57 12.58
N ASN A 12 39.25 8.73 11.90
CA ASN A 12 40.53 8.29 12.43
C ASN A 12 41.66 8.67 11.45
N LEU A 13 42.29 9.80 11.78
CA LEU A 13 43.63 10.19 11.38
C LEU A 13 44.58 9.82 12.54
N ARG A 14 45.79 9.38 12.20
CA ARG A 14 47.04 9.44 12.99
C ARG A 14 47.21 8.51 14.20
N ALA A 15 47.96 7.45 13.96
CA ALA A 15 49.14 7.03 14.73
C ALA A 15 49.99 6.20 13.74
N LEU A 16 51.31 6.28 13.60
CA LEU A 16 52.36 6.91 14.38
C LEU A 16 53.56 7.06 13.42
N ALA A 17 54.26 8.18 13.50
CA ALA A 17 55.54 8.40 12.83
C ALA A 17 56.67 7.73 13.63
N ALA A 18 57.65 7.12 12.95
CA ALA A 18 59.09 7.27 13.21
C ALA A 18 59.90 6.12 12.57
N ALA A 19 60.70 6.42 11.55
CA ALA A 19 62.13 6.07 11.48
C ALA A 19 62.72 6.51 10.14
N LYS A 20 63.81 7.27 10.27
CA LYS A 20 64.62 7.90 9.23
C LYS A 20 65.43 6.89 8.41
N ASP A 21 65.77 7.33 7.20
CA ASP A 21 66.99 7.05 6.44
C ASP A 21 67.28 5.59 5.98
N LYS A 22 67.09 5.36 4.68
CA LYS A 22 68.18 4.99 3.75
C LYS A 22 67.71 5.04 2.30
N ALA A 23 68.37 5.88 1.52
CA ALA A 23 68.25 5.94 0.07
C ALA A 23 69.04 4.81 -0.59
N THR A 24 68.41 4.12 -1.55
CA THR A 24 69.08 3.65 -2.76
C THR A 24 68.06 3.54 -3.91
N PRO A 25 68.35 4.09 -5.10
CA PRO A 25 67.35 4.22 -6.16
C PRO A 25 67.32 2.97 -7.04
N THR A 26 66.22 2.23 -7.04
CA THR A 26 65.96 1.19 -8.05
C THR A 26 64.91 1.70 -9.04
N ARG A 27 65.42 2.33 -10.12
CA ARG A 27 64.89 2.41 -11.48
C ARG A 27 63.40 2.06 -11.65
N ALA A 28 62.51 3.00 -11.32
CA ALA A 28 61.15 2.99 -11.83
C ALA A 28 61.19 3.33 -13.33
N LYS A 29 60.83 2.35 -14.17
CA LYS A 29 60.58 2.57 -15.59
C LYS A 29 59.51 3.66 -15.71
N LYS A 30 59.90 4.84 -16.20
CA LYS A 30 58.96 5.90 -16.62
C LYS A 30 58.09 5.31 -17.72
N THR A 31 56.83 5.00 -17.42
CA THR A 31 55.80 4.98 -18.45
C THR A 31 55.77 6.39 -19.06
N PRO A 32 55.85 6.52 -20.39
CA PRO A 32 55.82 7.83 -21.01
C PRO A 32 54.45 8.46 -20.72
N ALA A 33 54.42 9.73 -20.31
CA ALA A 33 53.20 10.49 -20.01
C ALA A 33 52.13 10.43 -21.13
N LYS A 34 52.54 10.06 -22.34
CA LYS A 34 51.67 9.82 -23.50
C LYS A 34 50.78 8.58 -23.37
N GLU A 35 51.20 7.57 -22.62
CA GLU A 35 50.48 6.29 -22.44
C GLU A 35 49.43 6.37 -21.31
N ALA A 36 49.68 7.18 -20.27
CA ALA A 36 48.69 7.50 -19.25
C ALA A 36 47.54 8.35 -19.81
N ALA A 37 47.86 9.39 -20.59
CA ALA A 37 46.85 10.21 -21.27
C ALA A 37 46.02 9.42 -22.30
N ALA A 38 46.57 8.38 -22.91
CA ALA A 38 45.84 7.51 -23.84
C ALA A 38 44.88 6.55 -23.12
N ARG A 39 45.24 6.06 -21.92
CA ARG A 39 44.34 5.25 -21.06
C ARG A 39 43.21 6.11 -20.49
N ASP A 40 43.50 7.30 -20.01
CA ASP A 40 42.48 8.24 -19.50
C ASP A 40 41.50 8.67 -20.62
N ALA A 41 41.98 8.82 -21.86
CA ALA A 41 41.13 9.12 -23.01
C ALA A 41 40.23 7.94 -23.40
N PHE A 42 40.73 6.71 -23.29
CA PHE A 42 39.95 5.49 -23.53
C PHE A 42 38.89 5.28 -22.44
N ASP A 43 39.25 5.45 -21.17
CA ASP A 43 38.33 5.34 -20.03
C ASP A 43 37.24 6.43 -20.10
N MET A 44 37.57 7.65 -20.54
CA MET A 44 36.58 8.70 -20.80
C MET A 44 35.65 8.38 -21.98
N GLN A 45 36.15 7.70 -23.00
CA GLN A 45 35.33 7.25 -24.13
C GLN A 45 34.34 6.17 -23.69
N GLU A 46 34.82 5.18 -22.93
CA GLU A 46 34.00 4.11 -22.38
C GLU A 46 32.93 4.63 -21.40
N LEU A 47 33.25 5.61 -20.55
CA LEU A 47 32.27 6.26 -19.67
C LEU A 47 31.17 6.98 -20.46
N ARG A 48 31.51 7.59 -21.60
CA ARG A 48 30.54 8.26 -22.48
C ARG A 48 29.62 7.25 -23.16
N ASP A 49 30.17 6.12 -23.59
CA ASP A 49 29.38 5.05 -24.21
C ASP A 49 28.44 4.40 -23.18
N GLN A 50 28.88 4.21 -21.94
CA GLN A 50 28.03 3.75 -20.83
C GLN A 50 26.91 4.74 -20.48
N LEU A 51 27.20 6.04 -20.48
CA LEU A 51 26.18 7.07 -20.27
C LEU A 51 25.16 7.09 -21.41
N ALA A 52 25.62 6.98 -22.66
CA ALA A 52 24.73 6.92 -23.82
C ALA A 52 23.81 5.68 -23.77
N ALA A 53 24.35 4.52 -23.39
CA ALA A 53 23.58 3.29 -23.21
C ALA A 53 22.54 3.41 -22.08
N ALA A 54 22.93 3.90 -20.90
CA ALA A 54 22.02 4.09 -19.76
C ALA A 54 20.91 5.13 -20.07
N GLN A 55 21.25 6.16 -20.84
CA GLN A 55 20.31 7.20 -21.25
C GLN A 55 19.33 6.68 -22.32
N ALA A 56 19.79 5.79 -23.20
CA ALA A 56 18.94 5.07 -24.15
C ALA A 56 17.95 4.14 -23.42
N GLU A 57 18.40 3.37 -22.42
CA GLU A 57 17.54 2.51 -21.61
C GLU A 57 16.48 3.31 -20.83
N LEU A 58 16.87 4.41 -20.19
CA LEU A 58 15.94 5.31 -19.50
C LEU A 58 14.90 5.91 -20.46
N SER A 59 15.28 6.26 -21.69
CA SER A 59 14.36 6.77 -22.69
C SER A 59 13.38 5.69 -23.18
N ALA A 60 13.85 4.45 -23.35
CA ALA A 60 13.03 3.32 -23.76
C ALA A 60 12.01 2.93 -22.69
N VAL A 61 12.40 2.94 -21.40
CA VAL A 61 11.49 2.69 -20.28
C VAL A 61 10.45 3.81 -20.18
N LYS A 62 10.85 5.08 -20.25
CA LYS A 62 9.93 6.23 -20.23
C LYS A 62 8.96 6.23 -21.43
N ALA A 63 9.42 5.80 -22.61
CA ALA A 63 8.58 5.69 -23.80
C ALA A 63 7.54 4.56 -23.68
N LYS A 64 7.85 3.48 -22.96
CA LYS A 64 6.91 2.37 -22.71
C LYS A 64 5.93 2.67 -21.56
N GLU A 65 6.43 3.26 -20.48
CA GLU A 65 5.62 3.58 -19.29
C GLU A 65 4.76 4.84 -19.47
N GLY A 66 5.22 5.81 -20.26
CA GLY A 66 4.50 7.05 -20.57
C GLY A 66 3.06 6.83 -21.08
N PRO A 67 2.83 6.06 -22.16
CA PRO A 67 1.51 5.82 -22.70
C PRO A 67 0.63 4.96 -21.78
N GLN A 68 1.19 3.95 -21.09
CA GLN A 68 0.44 3.16 -20.12
C GLN A 68 -0.02 3.99 -18.92
N ARG A 69 0.88 4.83 -18.38
CA ARG A 69 0.57 5.73 -17.28
C ARG A 69 -0.44 6.81 -17.69
N ARG A 70 -0.34 7.35 -18.90
CA ARG A 70 -1.33 8.29 -19.45
C ARG A 70 -2.71 7.65 -19.61
N LYS A 71 -2.79 6.42 -20.12
CA LYS A 71 -4.07 5.67 -20.21
C LYS A 71 -4.67 5.41 -18.84
N ALA A 72 -3.86 4.96 -17.88
CA ALA A 72 -4.32 4.73 -16.50
C ALA A 72 -4.81 6.03 -15.84
N LEU A 73 -4.10 7.15 -16.03
CA LEU A 73 -4.53 8.46 -15.53
C LEU A 73 -5.81 8.95 -16.20
N ALA A 74 -5.95 8.77 -17.51
CA ALA A 74 -7.18 9.14 -18.24
C ALA A 74 -8.39 8.32 -17.76
N GLU A 75 -8.22 7.02 -17.54
CA GLU A 75 -9.28 6.15 -17.01
C GLU A 75 -9.67 6.55 -15.57
N ILE A 76 -8.69 6.89 -14.73
CA ILE A 76 -8.96 7.40 -13.37
C ILE A 76 -9.74 8.72 -13.45
N ASN A 77 -9.32 9.65 -14.31
CA ASN A 77 -9.99 10.94 -14.45
C ASN A 77 -11.42 10.81 -14.99
N ALA A 78 -11.64 9.96 -16.00
CA ALA A 78 -12.98 9.67 -16.51
C ALA A 78 -13.88 9.05 -15.43
N ALA A 79 -13.35 8.14 -14.62
CA ALA A 79 -14.10 7.53 -13.53
C ALA A 79 -14.44 8.51 -12.39
N VAL A 80 -13.58 9.52 -12.15
CA VAL A 80 -13.83 10.62 -11.21
C VAL A 80 -14.90 11.56 -11.76
N GLN A 81 -14.82 11.93 -13.04
CA GLN A 81 -15.82 12.78 -13.68
C GLN A 81 -17.21 12.14 -13.65
N GLU A 82 -17.32 10.83 -13.97
CA GLU A 82 -18.56 10.08 -13.81
C GLU A 82 -19.11 10.16 -12.37
N ASP A 83 -18.24 10.17 -11.36
CA ASP A 83 -18.68 10.22 -9.97
C ASP A 83 -19.19 11.61 -9.59
N GLU A 84 -18.58 12.69 -10.11
CA GLU A 84 -19.03 14.07 -9.89
C GLU A 84 -20.35 14.37 -10.60
N ASP A 85 -20.50 13.95 -11.86
CA ASP A 85 -21.73 14.19 -12.63
C ASP A 85 -22.94 13.48 -11.99
N ASN A 86 -22.70 12.32 -11.37
CA ASN A 86 -23.73 11.54 -10.68
C ASN A 86 -23.91 11.91 -9.20
N ASP A 87 -23.19 12.91 -8.66
CA ASP A 87 -23.33 13.32 -7.25
C ASP A 87 -24.68 14.02 -6.98
N THR A 88 -25.42 14.37 -8.04
CA THR A 88 -26.73 15.01 -7.98
C THR A 88 -27.89 14.04 -7.68
N VAL A 89 -27.76 12.75 -8.02
CA VAL A 89 -28.84 11.77 -7.86
C VAL A 89 -28.78 11.14 -6.47
N ARG A 90 -29.73 11.49 -5.60
CA ARG A 90 -29.86 10.86 -4.27
C ARG A 90 -30.56 9.51 -4.36
N ILE A 91 -29.88 8.45 -3.95
CA ILE A 91 -30.39 7.08 -3.93
C ILE A 91 -30.92 6.76 -2.53
N GLU A 92 -32.23 6.55 -2.44
CA GLU A 92 -32.91 6.12 -1.21
C GLU A 92 -32.60 4.66 -0.85
N ARG A 93 -32.81 4.33 0.42
CA ARG A 93 -32.60 2.97 0.92
C ARG A 93 -33.77 2.08 0.48
N PRO A 94 -33.53 0.98 -0.26
CA PRO A 94 -34.60 0.03 -0.56
C PRO A 94 -35.15 -0.65 0.70
N LYS A 95 -36.37 -1.18 0.60
CA LYS A 95 -36.95 -2.01 1.66
C LYS A 95 -36.14 -3.31 1.81
N GLY A 96 -35.91 -3.73 3.06
CA GLY A 96 -35.16 -4.95 3.41
C GLY A 96 -33.74 -4.70 3.91
N SER A 97 -32.90 -5.74 3.83
CA SER A 97 -31.48 -5.72 4.23
C SER A 97 -30.60 -6.30 3.13
N ALA A 98 -29.32 -5.91 3.10
CA ALA A 98 -28.38 -6.50 2.15
C ALA A 98 -28.21 -8.01 2.44
N GLY A 99 -28.53 -8.84 1.44
CA GLY A 99 -28.53 -10.30 1.54
C GLY A 99 -29.84 -10.91 2.06
N ASP A 100 -30.82 -10.08 2.43
CA ASP A 100 -32.17 -10.48 2.85
C ASP A 100 -33.19 -9.45 2.30
N GLY A 101 -33.52 -9.60 1.02
CA GLY A 101 -34.38 -8.71 0.25
C GLY A 101 -33.72 -8.05 -0.96
N PHE A 102 -32.42 -7.71 -0.88
CA PHE A 102 -31.70 -7.18 -2.05
C PHE A 102 -30.20 -7.48 -2.07
N LYS A 103 -29.61 -7.47 -3.27
CA LYS A 103 -28.16 -7.56 -3.48
C LYS A 103 -27.56 -6.16 -3.48
N LEU A 104 -26.78 -5.83 -2.43
CA LEU A 104 -26.18 -4.49 -2.24
C LEU A 104 -25.47 -3.96 -3.50
N ARG A 105 -24.68 -4.82 -4.16
CA ARG A 105 -23.94 -4.45 -5.37
C ARG A 105 -24.85 -4.01 -6.53
N GLN A 106 -25.99 -4.69 -6.71
CA GLN A 106 -26.96 -4.36 -7.78
C GLN A 106 -27.69 -3.06 -7.47
N VAL A 107 -28.20 -2.92 -6.25
CA VAL A 107 -28.93 -1.71 -5.81
C VAL A 107 -28.05 -0.47 -5.88
N MET A 108 -26.77 -0.61 -5.54
CA MET A 108 -25.85 0.50 -5.66
C MET A 108 -25.64 0.92 -7.12
N GLY A 109 -25.92 0.07 -8.12
CA GLY A 109 -25.57 0.32 -9.52
C GLY A 109 -24.13 -0.10 -9.88
N LEU A 110 -23.55 -1.01 -9.08
CA LEU A 110 -22.18 -1.51 -9.25
C LEU A 110 -22.16 -2.97 -9.73
N GLY A 111 -23.24 -3.42 -10.39
CA GLY A 111 -23.42 -4.81 -10.85
C GLY A 111 -22.20 -5.33 -11.62
N ASP A 112 -21.79 -4.56 -12.63
CA ASP A 112 -20.68 -4.87 -13.54
C ASP A 112 -19.35 -4.27 -13.06
N LYS A 113 -19.41 -3.23 -12.22
CA LYS A 113 -18.24 -2.52 -11.67
C LYS A 113 -17.68 -3.22 -10.40
N VAL A 114 -17.32 -4.50 -10.52
CA VAL A 114 -16.85 -5.35 -9.39
C VAL A 114 -15.60 -4.78 -8.71
N ALA A 115 -14.66 -4.24 -9.49
CA ALA A 115 -13.42 -3.67 -8.97
C ALA A 115 -13.69 -2.46 -8.05
N ARG A 116 -14.59 -1.55 -8.47
CA ARG A 116 -15.02 -0.37 -7.69
C ARG A 116 -15.70 -0.81 -6.39
N TYR A 117 -16.63 -1.76 -6.46
CA TYR A 117 -17.29 -2.33 -5.28
C TYR A 117 -16.28 -2.90 -4.26
N ARG A 118 -15.32 -3.72 -4.71
CA ARG A 118 -14.27 -4.27 -3.84
C ARG A 118 -13.37 -3.19 -3.24
N ARG A 119 -13.07 -2.12 -4.00
CA ARG A 119 -12.25 -1.01 -3.49
C ARG A 119 -12.96 -0.28 -2.35
N ILE A 120 -14.25 0.06 -2.54
CA ILE A 120 -15.10 0.66 -1.50
C ILE A 120 -15.15 -0.24 -0.27
N GLN A 121 -15.41 -1.54 -0.46
CA GLN A 121 -15.50 -2.50 0.63
C GLN A 121 -14.20 -2.57 1.45
N ARG A 122 -13.04 -2.55 0.81
CA ARG A 122 -11.73 -2.51 1.49
C ARG A 122 -11.54 -1.23 2.29
N THR A 123 -11.94 -0.09 1.75
CA THR A 123 -11.85 1.20 2.48
C THR A 123 -12.70 1.17 3.73
N ILE A 124 -13.97 0.72 3.63
CA ILE A 124 -14.86 0.60 4.78
C ILE A 124 -14.31 -0.40 5.80
N ARG A 125 -13.77 -1.54 5.36
CA ARG A 125 -13.13 -2.51 6.25
C ARG A 125 -12.03 -1.86 7.08
N ARG A 126 -11.15 -1.06 6.46
CA ARG A 126 -10.09 -0.31 7.17
C ARG A 126 -10.65 0.69 8.18
N CYS A 127 -11.78 1.33 7.88
CA CYS A 127 -12.45 2.23 8.84
C CYS A 127 -12.99 1.46 10.06
N ILE A 128 -13.58 0.28 9.84
CA ILE A 128 -14.03 -0.61 10.92
C ILE A 128 -12.86 -1.03 11.80
N ASP A 129 -11.74 -1.44 11.19
CA ASP A 129 -10.54 -1.87 11.91
C ASP A 129 -9.96 -0.73 12.76
N LYS A 130 -9.88 0.48 12.19
CA LYS A 130 -9.43 1.68 12.92
C LYS A 130 -10.36 2.06 14.07
N ALA A 131 -11.66 1.84 13.94
CA ALA A 131 -12.63 2.14 14.98
C ALA A 131 -12.68 1.06 16.09
N GLY A 132 -12.02 -0.09 15.90
CA GLY A 132 -11.94 -1.15 16.90
C GLY A 132 -13.30 -1.76 17.23
N LEU A 133 -14.16 -1.95 16.23
CA LEU A 133 -15.44 -2.64 16.38
C LEU A 133 -15.20 -4.10 16.75
N ARG A 134 -16.14 -4.65 17.53
CA ARG A 134 -16.09 -6.03 17.99
C ARG A 134 -16.50 -6.98 16.87
N ASP A 135 -15.64 -7.94 16.56
CA ASP A 135 -15.90 -8.90 15.47
C ASP A 135 -16.88 -10.02 15.88
N ASP A 136 -17.05 -10.25 17.18
CA ASP A 136 -17.90 -11.29 17.77
C ASP A 136 -19.36 -10.86 17.96
N ALA A 137 -19.61 -9.56 18.11
CA ALA A 137 -20.94 -9.03 18.42
C ALA A 137 -21.79 -8.71 17.16
N PRO A 138 -23.13 -8.84 17.23
CA PRO A 138 -24.03 -8.37 16.18
C PRO A 138 -24.00 -6.84 16.05
N PHE A 139 -24.36 -6.33 14.86
CA PHE A 139 -24.33 -4.90 14.56
C PHE A 139 -25.10 -4.04 15.58
N ARG A 140 -26.24 -4.56 16.08
CA ARG A 140 -27.10 -3.86 17.06
C ARG A 140 -26.50 -3.76 18.46
N THR A 141 -25.53 -4.62 18.79
CA THR A 141 -24.89 -4.67 20.11
C THR A 141 -23.52 -4.00 20.11
N GLN A 142 -23.11 -3.42 18.97
CA GLN A 142 -21.87 -2.65 18.89
C GLN A 142 -21.98 -1.37 19.72
N ASP A 143 -20.84 -0.94 20.27
CA ASP A 143 -20.74 0.35 20.92
C ASP A 143 -21.08 1.49 19.94
N ILE A 144 -22.07 2.30 20.31
CA ILE A 144 -22.56 3.42 19.53
C ILE A 144 -21.45 4.45 19.31
N GLY A 145 -20.56 4.65 20.28
CA GLY A 145 -19.42 5.57 20.15
C GLY A 145 -18.44 5.13 19.07
N LYS A 146 -18.08 3.84 19.06
CA LYS A 146 -17.21 3.25 18.02
C LYS A 146 -17.88 3.21 16.66
N LEU A 147 -19.18 2.91 16.61
CA LEU A 147 -19.93 2.95 15.37
C LEU A 147 -20.00 4.38 14.82
N GLY A 148 -20.21 5.36 15.69
CA GLY A 148 -20.07 6.78 15.41
C GLY A 148 -18.70 7.12 14.84
N ASN A 149 -17.61 6.54 15.35
CA ASN A 149 -16.26 6.74 14.82
C ASN A 149 -16.10 6.20 13.39
N VAL A 150 -16.78 5.10 13.02
CA VAL A 150 -16.80 4.64 11.62
C VAL A 150 -17.49 5.66 10.73
N TYR A 151 -18.60 6.23 11.17
CA TYR A 151 -19.32 7.28 10.44
C TYR A 151 -18.59 8.65 10.48
N LYS A 152 -17.79 8.94 11.51
CA LYS A 152 -16.95 10.15 11.59
C LYS A 152 -15.66 10.02 10.80
N ALA A 153 -15.11 8.82 10.65
CA ALA A 153 -13.98 8.53 9.75
C ALA A 153 -14.44 8.43 8.28
N ARG A 154 -15.74 8.52 8.03
CA ARG A 154 -16.36 8.45 6.71
C ARG A 154 -15.99 9.58 5.74
N PRO A 155 -15.72 10.84 6.14
CA PRO A 155 -15.24 11.87 5.21
C PRO A 155 -14.03 11.37 4.41
N HIS A 156 -13.11 10.65 5.05
CA HIS A 156 -11.97 10.02 4.37
C HIS A 156 -12.38 8.94 3.35
N ALA A 157 -13.51 8.25 3.56
CA ALA A 157 -14.05 7.30 2.60
C ALA A 157 -14.81 8.01 1.46
N ARG A 158 -15.50 9.12 1.74
CA ARG A 158 -16.19 9.98 0.76
C ARG A 158 -15.23 10.79 -0.10
N GLU A 159 -14.08 11.20 0.44
CA GLU A 159 -13.00 11.84 -0.31
C GLU A 159 -12.35 10.85 -1.27
N LYS A 160 -12.13 9.61 -0.80
CA LYS A 160 -11.55 8.54 -1.63
C LYS A 160 -12.51 7.95 -2.65
N HIS A 161 -13.81 8.00 -2.35
CA HIS A 161 -14.89 7.48 -3.19
C HIS A 161 -16.05 8.48 -3.20
N PRO A 162 -15.99 9.53 -4.04
CA PRO A 162 -17.07 10.52 -4.17
C PRO A 162 -18.42 9.85 -4.41
N TYR A 163 -18.42 8.74 -5.16
CA TYR A 163 -19.57 7.85 -5.37
C TYR A 163 -20.44 7.58 -4.13
N LEU A 164 -19.88 7.49 -2.92
CA LEU A 164 -20.64 7.18 -1.71
C LEU A 164 -21.52 8.33 -1.19
N ARG A 165 -21.36 9.55 -1.72
CA ARG A 165 -22.13 10.73 -1.31
C ARG A 165 -23.59 10.67 -1.79
N ARG A 166 -23.85 9.97 -2.91
CA ARG A 166 -25.18 9.77 -3.49
C ARG A 166 -26.19 9.03 -2.60
N PHE A 167 -25.71 8.24 -1.62
CA PHE A 167 -26.59 7.42 -0.78
C PHE A 167 -27.08 8.19 0.44
N VAL A 168 -28.40 8.33 0.54
CA VAL A 168 -29.06 9.08 1.63
C VAL A 168 -28.79 8.42 2.98
N ASN A 169 -28.44 9.22 4.00
CA ASN A 169 -28.13 8.74 5.36
C ASN A 169 -27.09 7.60 5.39
N ASP A 170 -26.27 7.50 4.34
CA ASP A 170 -25.15 6.57 4.28
C ASP A 170 -25.58 5.11 4.35
N TRP A 171 -26.82 4.81 3.96
CA TRP A 171 -27.37 3.48 4.14
C TRP A 171 -26.48 2.40 3.51
N ALA A 172 -25.83 2.71 2.39
CA ALA A 172 -24.88 1.81 1.75
C ALA A 172 -23.69 1.46 2.67
N THR A 173 -23.13 2.46 3.36
CA THR A 173 -22.05 2.26 4.33
C THR A 173 -22.53 1.40 5.50
N ALA A 174 -23.74 1.65 6.03
CA ALA A 174 -24.31 0.84 7.10
C ALA A 174 -24.48 -0.64 6.69
N GLU A 175 -24.98 -0.89 5.48
CA GLU A 175 -25.13 -2.26 4.95
C GLU A 175 -23.76 -2.94 4.73
N PHE A 176 -22.73 -2.22 4.28
CA PHE A 176 -21.36 -2.75 4.23
C PHE A 176 -20.86 -3.17 5.61
N VAL A 177 -21.06 -2.33 6.64
CA VAL A 177 -20.61 -2.64 8.00
C VAL A 177 -21.33 -3.90 8.51
N LYS A 178 -22.66 -3.98 8.35
CA LYS A 178 -23.44 -5.17 8.72
C LYS A 178 -22.91 -6.44 8.03
N MET A 179 -22.71 -6.39 6.72
CA MET A 179 -22.21 -7.51 5.93
C MET A 179 -20.80 -7.93 6.38
N LEU A 180 -19.90 -6.97 6.59
CA LEU A 180 -18.53 -7.24 7.02
C LEU A 180 -18.49 -7.88 8.41
N LEU A 181 -19.24 -7.35 9.38
CA LEU A 181 -19.32 -7.95 10.72
C LEU A 181 -19.94 -9.35 10.68
N LYS A 182 -20.98 -9.58 9.87
CA LYS A 182 -21.56 -10.93 9.67
C LYS A 182 -20.50 -11.90 9.15
N ASN A 183 -19.73 -11.49 8.15
CA ASN A 183 -18.67 -12.32 7.57
C ASN A 183 -17.55 -12.60 8.58
N ARG A 184 -17.16 -11.61 9.39
CA ARG A 184 -16.14 -11.80 10.44
C ARG A 184 -16.60 -12.79 11.51
N ARG A 185 -17.84 -12.67 11.99
CA ARG A 185 -18.44 -13.67 12.90
C ARG A 185 -18.41 -15.06 12.31
N ALA A 186 -18.86 -15.21 11.06
CA ALA A 186 -18.84 -16.50 10.37
C ALA A 186 -17.41 -17.08 10.24
N GLN A 187 -16.42 -16.22 9.99
CA GLN A 187 -15.01 -16.62 9.96
C GLN A 187 -14.50 -17.04 11.34
N LEU A 188 -14.86 -16.32 12.40
CA LEU A 188 -14.50 -16.64 13.78
C LEU A 188 -15.10 -18.00 14.19
N THR A 189 -16.37 -18.25 13.90
CA THR A 189 -17.02 -19.54 14.16
C THR A 189 -16.37 -20.68 13.37
N ARG A 190 -15.99 -20.45 12.11
CA ARG A 190 -15.28 -21.46 11.31
C ARG A 190 -13.88 -21.75 11.85
N ARG A 191 -13.20 -20.72 12.35
CA ARG A 191 -11.87 -20.84 12.93
C ARG A 191 -11.90 -21.61 14.24
N THR A 192 -12.78 -21.23 15.16
CA THR A 192 -12.97 -21.92 16.45
C THR A 192 -13.34 -23.39 16.26
N ARG A 193 -14.25 -23.71 15.34
CA ARG A 193 -14.58 -25.11 15.00
C ARG A 193 -13.40 -25.90 14.41
N ARG A 194 -12.52 -25.23 13.66
CA ARG A 194 -11.34 -25.86 13.07
C ARG A 194 -10.26 -26.10 14.10
N GLU A 195 -10.07 -25.17 15.03
CA GLU A 195 -9.12 -25.29 16.15
C GLU A 195 -9.57 -26.44 17.08
N SER A 196 -10.85 -26.48 17.49
CA SER A 196 -11.35 -27.60 18.32
C SER A 196 -11.21 -28.96 17.64
N ALA A 197 -11.43 -29.04 16.33
CA ALA A 197 -11.28 -30.29 15.58
C ALA A 197 -9.82 -30.70 15.35
N ALA A 198 -8.85 -29.80 15.53
CA ALA A 198 -7.43 -30.13 15.47
C ALA A 198 -6.94 -30.66 16.83
N ASP A 199 -7.37 -30.04 17.91
CA ASP A 199 -7.05 -30.46 19.28
C ASP A 199 -7.57 -31.89 19.59
N ASP A 200 -8.73 -32.27 19.04
CA ASP A 200 -9.28 -33.63 19.18
C ASP A 200 -8.46 -34.71 18.43
N VAL A 201 -7.73 -34.36 17.35
CA VAL A 201 -6.94 -35.32 16.54
C VAL A 201 -5.54 -35.53 17.12
N ASP A 202 -4.98 -34.54 17.80
CA ASP A 202 -3.67 -34.66 18.45
C ASP A 202 -3.76 -35.52 19.74
N MET A 203 -4.94 -35.62 20.38
CA MET A 203 -5.16 -36.49 21.55
C MET A 203 -5.31 -37.99 21.20
N GLU A 204 -5.51 -38.36 19.93
CA GLU A 204 -5.62 -39.77 19.50
C GLU A 204 -4.27 -40.39 19.07
N ASN A 205 -3.18 -39.62 18.98
CA ASN A 205 -1.89 -40.09 18.45
C ASN A 205 -0.78 -40.30 19.50
N ASP A 206 -1.02 -40.05 20.79
CA ASP A 206 -0.01 -40.18 21.86
C ASP A 206 -0.09 -41.50 22.67
N ASP A 207 -0.90 -42.48 22.22
CA ASP A 207 -1.12 -43.77 22.91
C ASP A 207 -0.63 -45.01 22.10
N PHE A 208 0.59 -44.96 21.53
CA PHE A 208 1.25 -46.15 20.94
C PHE A 208 2.73 -46.29 21.30
#